data_AF-A0A1F5KGQ5-F1
#
_entry.id   AF-A0A1F5KGQ5-F1
#
_cell.length_a   1.000
_cell.length_b   1.000
_cell.length_c   1.000
_cell.angle_alpha   90.00
_cell.angle_beta   90.00
_cell.angle_gamma   90.00
#
_symmetry.space_group_name_H-M   'P 1'
#
loop_
_entity.id
_entity.type
_entity.pdbx_description
1 polymer ?
#
loop_
_entity_poly.entity_id
_entity_poly.type
_entity_poly.pdbx_seq_one_letter_code
_entity_poly.pdbx_strand_id
1 'polypeptide(L)'
;MNEINWYWAGFILLGLLIAYLLGRVQSKAKPSDIPQDFIDLYRQVNNLPLKVLQTIQGSINPQKGKMAELLTYAELRYEYDRIVPLGWPIDFIGIKNNETIDFIEVKSGTAGLLTDEEKHIKNLVAQGRVKFRLIRVTEEEIHKYVSAQRSSE
;
A
#
# COMPACT_ATOMS: atom_id res chain seq x y z
N MET A 1 6.81 -0.50 -66.60
CA MET A 1 7.04 -0.17 -65.17
C MET A 1 5.74 0.42 -64.66
N ASN A 2 5.03 -0.30 -63.79
CA ASN A 2 3.70 0.13 -63.33
C ASN A 2 3.87 1.30 -62.36
N GLU A 3 3.34 2.46 -62.72
CA GLU A 3 3.29 3.62 -61.82
C GLU A 3 2.36 3.31 -60.66
N ILE A 4 2.95 3.04 -59.50
CA ILE A 4 2.19 2.85 -58.27
C ILE A 4 1.51 4.18 -57.95
N ASN A 5 0.19 4.16 -58.02
CA ASN A 5 -0.64 5.30 -57.76
C ASN A 5 -0.58 5.62 -56.25
N TRP A 6 0.22 6.64 -55.92
CA TRP A 6 0.56 7.03 -54.56
C TRP A 6 -0.66 7.37 -53.69
N TYR A 7 -1.77 7.76 -54.31
CA TYR A 7 -3.05 7.98 -53.62
C TYR A 7 -3.61 6.69 -53.01
N TRP A 8 -3.47 5.55 -53.70
CA TRP A 8 -3.89 4.24 -53.18
C TRP A 8 -3.01 3.78 -52.03
N ALA A 9 -1.70 4.01 -52.13
CA ALA A 9 -0.78 3.73 -51.04
C ALA A 9 -1.11 4.54 -49.77
N GLY A 10 -1.45 5.82 -49.95
CA GLY A 10 -1.90 6.70 -48.85
C GLY A 10 -3.19 6.21 -48.18
N PHE A 11 -4.18 5.78 -48.97
CA PHE A 11 -5.45 5.26 -48.44
C PHE A 11 -5.27 3.96 -47.64
N ILE A 12 -4.41 3.04 -48.10
CA ILE A 12 -4.12 1.79 -47.39
C ILE A 12 -3.44 2.08 -46.04
N LEU A 13 -2.48 3.00 -46.03
CA LEU A 13 -1.73 3.36 -44.82
C LEU A 13 -2.65 4.05 -43.79
N LEU A 14 -3.54 4.92 -44.25
CA LEU A 14 -4.56 5.55 -43.41
C LEU A 14 -5.54 4.52 -42.82
N GLY A 15 -5.97 3.54 -43.63
CA GLY A 15 -6.84 2.45 -43.17
C GLY A 15 -6.18 1.60 -42.07
N LEU A 16 -4.90 1.26 -42.24
CA LEU A 16 -4.12 0.56 -41.22
C LEU A 16 -3.94 1.37 -39.94
N LEU A 17 -3.72 2.68 -40.06
CA LEU A 17 -3.62 3.59 -38.92
C LEU A 17 -4.93 3.66 -38.13
N ILE A 18 -6.06 3.78 -38.83
CA ILE A 18 -7.40 3.80 -38.20
C ILE A 18 -7.69 2.45 -37.52
N ALA A 19 -7.40 1.33 -38.19
CA ALA A 19 -7.57 0.00 -37.61
C ALA A 19 -6.71 -0.20 -36.34
N TYR A 20 -5.45 0.25 -36.36
CA TYR A 20 -4.56 0.21 -35.21
C TYR A 20 -5.07 1.07 -34.04
N LEU A 21 -5.57 2.28 -34.33
CA LEU A 21 -6.14 3.16 -33.31
C LEU A 21 -7.44 2.60 -32.73
N LEU A 22 -8.32 2.04 -33.56
CA LEU A 22 -9.56 1.40 -33.10
C LEU A 22 -9.28 0.16 -32.26
N GLY A 23 -8.31 -0.67 -32.66
CA GLY A 23 -7.85 -1.82 -31.87
C GLY A 23 -7.31 -1.39 -30.52
N ARG A 24 -6.51 -0.31 -30.45
CA ARG A 24 -5.99 0.22 -29.19
C ARG A 24 -7.07 0.78 -28.27
N VAL A 25 -8.14 1.35 -28.82
CA VAL A 25 -9.27 1.89 -28.03
C VAL A 25 -10.09 0.74 -27.41
N GLN A 26 -10.25 -0.39 -28.11
CA GLN A 26 -10.91 -1.59 -27.58
C GLN A 26 -10.03 -2.40 -26.60
N SER A 27 -8.72 -2.20 -26.61
CA SER A 27 -7.77 -2.84 -25.67
C SER A 27 -7.73 -2.21 -24.27
N LYS A 28 -8.58 -1.22 -23.96
CA LYS A 28 -8.76 -0.77 -22.58
C LYS A 28 -9.61 -1.80 -21.83
N ALA A 29 -8.89 -2.72 -21.19
CA ALA A 29 -9.25 -3.51 -20.01
C ALA A 29 -10.74 -3.83 -19.86
N LYS A 30 -11.08 -5.12 -20.02
CA LYS A 30 -12.22 -5.70 -19.30
C LYS A 30 -12.15 -5.19 -17.85
N PRO A 31 -13.22 -4.62 -17.27
CA PRO A 31 -13.26 -4.42 -15.83
C PRO A 31 -13.08 -5.82 -15.24
N SER A 32 -11.93 -6.04 -14.60
CA SER A 32 -11.70 -7.24 -13.81
C SER A 32 -12.89 -7.36 -12.88
N ASP A 33 -13.55 -8.52 -12.92
CA ASP A 33 -14.53 -8.92 -11.92
C ASP A 33 -13.94 -8.59 -10.55
N ILE A 34 -14.45 -7.53 -9.90
CA ILE A 34 -14.18 -7.32 -8.49
C ILE A 34 -14.78 -8.57 -7.83
N PRO A 35 -13.99 -9.45 -7.20
CA PRO A 35 -14.53 -10.67 -6.64
C PRO A 35 -15.69 -10.32 -5.71
N GLN A 36 -16.83 -10.98 -5.90
CA GLN A 36 -18.09 -10.66 -5.20
C GLN A 36 -17.89 -10.69 -3.66
N ASP A 37 -16.90 -11.47 -3.21
CA ASP A 37 -16.38 -11.54 -1.85
C ASP A 37 -15.99 -10.18 -1.24
N PHE A 38 -15.51 -9.22 -2.03
CA PHE A 38 -15.15 -7.88 -1.54
C PHE A 38 -16.37 -7.05 -1.14
N ILE A 39 -17.48 -7.20 -1.87
CA ILE A 39 -18.75 -6.50 -1.56
C ILE A 39 -19.39 -7.11 -0.30
N ASP A 40 -19.26 -8.42 -0.11
CA ASP A 40 -19.74 -9.09 1.09
C ASP A 40 -18.86 -8.80 2.31
N LEU A 41 -17.53 -8.68 2.12
CA LEU A 41 -16.62 -8.17 3.14
C LEU A 41 -16.98 -6.73 3.53
N TYR A 42 -17.31 -5.88 2.56
CA TYR A 42 -17.77 -4.49 2.77
C TYR A 42 -19.06 -4.43 3.62
N ARG A 43 -20.00 -5.35 3.40
CA ARG A 43 -21.21 -5.45 4.24
C ARG A 43 -20.92 -5.98 5.64
N GLN A 44 -20.00 -6.94 5.78
CA GLN A 44 -19.64 -7.51 7.08
C GLN A 44 -18.88 -6.52 7.96
N VAL A 45 -17.97 -5.71 7.39
CA VAL A 45 -17.21 -4.69 8.13
C VAL A 45 -18.11 -3.59 8.68
N ASN A 46 -19.15 -3.19 7.95
CA ASN A 46 -20.16 -2.23 8.43
C ASN A 46 -21.02 -2.76 9.59
N ASN A 47 -21.01 -4.07 9.82
CA ASN A 47 -21.75 -4.73 10.90
C ASN A 47 -20.85 -5.16 12.08
N LEU A 48 -19.56 -4.79 12.08
CA LEU A 48 -18.66 -5.15 13.18
C LEU A 48 -19.01 -4.37 14.46
N PRO A 49 -18.98 -5.02 15.64
CA PRO A 49 -19.27 -4.37 16.90
C PRO A 49 -18.28 -3.21 17.14
N LEU A 50 -18.80 -2.06 17.57
CA LEU A 50 -18.05 -0.85 17.90
C LEU A 50 -16.79 -1.11 18.74
N LYS A 51 -16.77 -2.17 19.55
CA LYS A 51 -15.64 -2.56 20.40
C LYS A 51 -14.40 -3.03 19.63
N VAL A 52 -14.57 -3.74 18.51
CA VAL A 52 -13.46 -4.19 17.65
C VAL A 52 -12.93 -3.03 16.80
N LEU A 53 -13.86 -2.21 16.29
CA LEU A 53 -13.52 -0.92 15.68
C LEU A 53 -12.75 -0.04 16.66
N GLN A 54 -13.10 -0.02 17.94
CA GLN A 54 -12.41 0.76 18.97
C GLN A 54 -11.03 0.21 19.34
N THR A 55 -10.80 -1.11 19.32
CA THR A 55 -9.45 -1.67 19.54
C THR A 55 -8.51 -1.36 18.37
N ILE A 56 -9.04 -1.27 17.14
CA ILE A 56 -8.31 -0.78 15.97
C ILE A 56 -8.15 0.75 16.01
N GLN A 57 -9.18 1.49 16.46
CA GLN A 57 -9.17 2.96 16.58
C GLN A 57 -8.32 3.48 17.75
N GLY A 58 -8.07 2.68 18.79
CA GLY A 58 -7.27 3.08 19.95
C GLY A 58 -5.80 3.35 19.63
N SER A 59 -5.31 2.90 18.48
CA SER A 59 -3.93 3.11 18.01
C SER A 59 -3.78 4.23 16.97
N ILE A 60 -4.87 4.82 16.43
CA ILE A 60 -4.78 5.68 15.23
C ILE A 60 -5.78 6.86 15.29
N ASN A 61 -5.23 8.08 15.28
CA ASN A 61 -5.93 9.38 15.25
C ASN A 61 -6.89 9.49 14.04
N PRO A 62 -8.12 10.05 14.15
CA PRO A 62 -9.12 9.90 13.10
C PRO A 62 -9.17 11.10 12.14
N GLN A 63 -9.07 10.86 10.83
CA GLN A 63 -10.08 11.25 9.82
C GLN A 63 -9.59 11.05 8.36
N LYS A 64 -10.48 10.48 7.53
CA LYS A 64 -10.49 10.37 6.05
C LYS A 64 -9.61 9.32 5.33
N GLY A 65 -8.58 8.72 5.93
CA GLY A 65 -7.77 7.62 5.34
C GLY A 65 -8.27 6.17 5.58
N LYS A 66 -9.19 6.00 6.56
CA LYS A 66 -9.59 4.71 7.16
C LYS A 66 -9.95 3.56 6.21
N MET A 67 -10.61 3.82 5.08
CA MET A 67 -11.10 2.73 4.22
C MET A 67 -10.03 2.20 3.27
N ALA A 68 -9.19 3.08 2.72
CA ALA A 68 -8.06 2.68 1.88
C ALA A 68 -7.04 1.89 2.70
N GLU A 69 -6.76 2.32 3.92
CA GLU A 69 -5.88 1.62 4.87
C GLU A 69 -6.41 0.23 5.24
N LEU A 70 -7.71 0.10 5.52
CA LEU A 70 -8.33 -1.19 5.86
C LEU A 70 -8.37 -2.18 4.69
N LEU A 71 -8.69 -1.71 3.48
CA LEU A 71 -8.67 -2.54 2.28
C LEU A 71 -7.25 -3.00 1.95
N THR A 72 -6.29 -2.07 2.02
CA THR A 72 -4.88 -2.38 1.80
C THR A 72 -4.37 -3.38 2.84
N TYR A 73 -4.74 -3.20 4.12
CA TYR A 73 -4.42 -4.17 5.17
C TYR A 73 -4.96 -5.58 4.86
N ALA A 74 -6.19 -5.69 4.37
CA ALA A 74 -6.80 -6.97 4.01
C ALA A 74 -6.09 -7.63 2.82
N GLU A 75 -5.70 -6.86 1.81
CA GLU A 75 -4.96 -7.33 0.63
C GLU A 75 -3.55 -7.79 1.00
N LEU A 76 -2.81 -6.97 1.75
CA LEU A 76 -1.45 -7.27 2.20
C LEU A 76 -1.38 -8.54 3.06
N ARG A 77 -2.46 -8.91 3.76
CA ARG A 77 -2.51 -10.13 4.55
C ARG A 77 -2.48 -11.41 3.72
N TYR A 78 -2.73 -11.34 2.41
CA TYR A 78 -2.54 -12.46 1.49
C TYR A 78 -1.09 -12.58 1.00
N GLU A 79 -0.36 -11.47 0.91
CA GLU A 79 1.01 -11.43 0.37
C GLU A 79 2.08 -11.70 1.44
N TYR A 80 1.81 -11.32 2.68
CA TYR A 80 2.75 -11.41 3.79
C TYR A 80 2.24 -12.34 4.89
N ASP A 81 3.15 -13.11 5.48
CA ASP A 81 2.82 -13.97 6.63
C ASP A 81 2.37 -13.14 7.85
N ARG A 82 2.90 -11.92 7.98
CA ARG A 82 2.55 -10.99 9.05
C ARG A 82 2.58 -9.54 8.55
N ILE A 83 1.51 -8.81 8.86
CA ILE A 83 1.44 -7.35 8.72
C ILE A 83 1.39 -6.71 10.10
N VAL A 84 2.23 -5.70 10.33
CA VAL A 84 2.29 -4.91 11.56
C VAL A 84 1.90 -3.46 11.24
N PRO A 85 0.77 -2.95 11.74
CA PRO A 85 0.43 -1.54 11.59
C PRO A 85 1.34 -0.67 12.47
N LEU A 86 1.77 0.47 11.95
CA LEU A 86 2.63 1.46 12.62
C LEU A 86 1.96 2.85 12.67
N GLY A 87 1.65 3.43 11.50
CA GLY A 87 1.20 4.81 11.33
C GLY A 87 2.29 5.74 10.80
N TRP A 88 2.15 7.06 10.93
CA TRP A 88 3.09 7.99 10.31
C TRP A 88 4.54 7.86 10.84
N PRO A 89 5.58 7.94 9.99
CA PRO A 89 5.59 8.21 8.53
C PRO A 89 5.55 6.96 7.62
N ILE A 90 5.29 5.76 8.14
CA ILE A 90 5.13 4.52 7.36
C ILE A 90 3.99 3.70 7.93
N ASP A 91 2.89 3.57 7.20
CA ASP A 91 1.67 2.93 7.71
C ASP A 91 1.83 1.48 8.22
N PHE A 92 2.56 0.63 7.49
CA PHE A 92 2.69 -0.80 7.81
C PHE A 92 4.11 -1.35 7.61
N ILE A 93 4.42 -2.43 8.33
CA ILE A 93 5.53 -3.35 8.01
C ILE A 93 4.94 -4.68 7.57
N GLY A 94 5.29 -5.13 6.37
CA GLY A 94 5.04 -6.48 5.88
C GLY A 94 6.22 -7.39 6.14
N ILE A 95 5.98 -8.59 6.66
CA ILE A 95 6.99 -9.61 6.92
C ILE A 95 6.60 -10.87 6.18
N LYS A 96 7.44 -11.26 5.23
CA LYS A 96 7.39 -12.56 4.57
C LYS A 96 8.57 -13.40 5.05
N ASN A 97 8.26 -14.46 5.77
CA ASN A 97 9.25 -15.23 6.50
C ASN A 97 10.30 -15.80 5.52
N ASN A 98 11.57 -15.64 5.88
CA ASN A 98 12.72 -16.08 5.08
C ASN A 98 12.87 -15.41 3.70
N GLU A 99 12.08 -14.37 3.38
CA GLU A 99 12.16 -13.65 2.11
C GLU A 99 12.49 -12.17 2.32
N THR A 100 11.51 -11.36 2.76
CA THR A 100 11.64 -9.90 2.83
C THR A 100 10.91 -9.31 4.03
N ILE A 101 11.36 -8.12 4.42
CA ILE A 101 10.63 -7.22 5.31
C ILE A 101 10.47 -5.90 4.57
N ASP A 102 9.22 -5.51 4.36
CA ASP A 102 8.85 -4.37 3.52
C ASP A 102 8.19 -3.27 4.36
N PHE A 103 8.62 -2.02 4.13
CA PHE A 103 8.02 -0.82 4.71
C PHE A 103 6.97 -0.29 3.71
N ILE A 104 5.72 -0.21 4.15
CA ILE A 104 4.57 0.03 3.28
C ILE A 104 3.86 1.30 3.72
N GLU A 105 3.72 2.24 2.79
CA GLU A 105 2.98 3.48 2.95
C GLU A 105 1.78 3.47 2.00
N VAL A 106 0.59 3.80 2.50
CA VAL A 106 -0.68 3.72 1.80
C VAL A 106 -1.23 5.11 1.56
N LYS A 107 -1.23 5.56 0.31
CA LYS A 107 -1.82 6.85 -0.09
C LYS A 107 -3.19 6.64 -0.75
N SER A 108 -4.19 7.40 -0.32
CA SER A 108 -5.51 7.44 -0.99
C SER A 108 -5.60 8.58 -2.00
N GLY A 109 -6.07 8.32 -3.22
CA GLY A 109 -6.39 9.36 -4.23
C GLY A 109 -5.26 9.69 -5.22
N THR A 110 -5.36 10.84 -5.90
CA THR A 110 -4.41 11.26 -6.95
C THR A 110 -3.09 11.86 -6.41
N ALA A 111 -3.00 12.11 -5.12
CA ALA A 111 -1.78 12.58 -4.47
C ALA A 111 -0.90 11.38 -4.06
N GLY A 112 -0.24 10.75 -5.03
CA GLY A 112 0.73 9.67 -4.82
C GLY A 112 2.15 10.14 -4.48
N LEU A 113 2.31 11.40 -4.06
CA LEU A 113 3.61 11.95 -3.72
C LEU A 113 3.96 11.60 -2.26
N LEU A 114 5.15 11.03 -2.08
CA LEU A 114 5.70 10.78 -0.76
C LEU A 114 6.06 12.10 -0.07
N THR A 115 5.86 12.17 1.24
CA THR A 115 6.39 13.25 2.09
C THR A 115 7.92 13.19 2.14
N ASP A 116 8.57 14.27 2.58
CA ASP A 116 10.03 14.28 2.64
C ASP A 116 10.58 13.27 3.65
N GLU A 117 9.83 12.98 4.72
CA GLU A 117 10.17 11.93 5.68
C GLU A 117 9.99 10.53 5.09
N GLU A 118 8.89 10.27 4.38
CA GLU A 118 8.68 9.01 3.66
C GLU A 118 9.78 8.78 2.61
N LYS A 119 10.19 9.83 1.87
CA LYS A 119 11.32 9.76 0.94
C LYS A 119 12.63 9.45 1.66
N HIS A 120 12.86 10.06 2.83
CA HIS A 120 14.05 9.79 3.62
C HIS A 120 14.11 8.32 4.04
N ILE A 121 13.01 7.77 4.54
CA ILE A 121 12.93 6.35 4.94
C ILE A 121 13.10 5.44 3.73
N LYS A 122 12.43 5.74 2.61
CA LYS A 122 12.62 5.01 1.35
C LYS A 122 14.10 4.96 0.94
N ASN A 123 14.82 6.06 1.10
CA ASN A 123 16.25 6.12 0.81
C ASN A 123 17.07 5.27 1.79
N LEU A 124 16.74 5.26 3.09
CA LEU A 124 17.38 4.39 4.06
C LEU A 124 17.20 2.91 3.72
N VAL A 125 15.99 2.52 3.29
CA VAL A 125 15.69 1.16 2.81
C VAL A 125 16.50 0.84 1.55
N ALA A 126 16.48 1.72 0.55
CA ALA A 126 17.20 1.52 -0.72
C ALA A 126 18.72 1.40 -0.54
N GLN A 127 19.28 2.08 0.46
CA GLN A 127 20.70 2.01 0.83
C GLN A 127 21.04 0.83 1.75
N GLY A 128 20.06 0.00 2.13
CA GLY A 128 20.26 -1.11 3.07
C GLY A 128 20.62 -0.66 4.49
N ARG A 129 20.25 0.56 4.89
CA ARG A 129 20.57 1.16 6.20
C ARG A 129 19.57 0.82 7.31
N VAL A 130 18.61 -0.06 7.04
CA VAL A 130 17.66 -0.57 8.04
C VAL A 130 18.35 -1.66 8.87
N LYS A 131 18.22 -1.59 10.19
CA LYS A 131 18.84 -2.54 11.12
C LYS A 131 17.79 -3.19 12.02
N PHE A 132 17.90 -4.50 12.21
CA PHE A 132 17.18 -5.19 13.27
C PHE A 132 17.94 -5.06 14.59
N ARG A 133 17.28 -4.54 15.63
CA ARG A 133 17.85 -4.43 16.99
C ARG A 133 16.94 -5.15 17.98
N LEU A 134 17.44 -6.22 18.58
CA LEU A 134 16.78 -6.87 19.71
C LEU A 134 17.23 -6.19 21.01
N ILE A 135 16.30 -5.60 21.74
CA ILE A 135 16.52 -5.09 23.09
C ILE A 135 15.77 -6.02 24.03
N ARG A 136 16.50 -6.66 24.95
CA ARG A 136 15.92 -7.43 26.05
C ARG A 136 16.06 -6.56 27.29
N VAL A 137 14.95 -6.32 27.98
CA VAL A 137 14.94 -5.56 29.24
C VAL A 137 14.56 -6.54 30.33
N THR A 138 15.36 -6.57 31.39
CA THR A 138 15.09 -7.39 32.58
C THR A 138 14.22 -6.62 33.58
N GLU A 139 13.48 -7.33 34.45
CA GLU A 139 12.64 -6.69 35.48
C GLU A 139 13.45 -5.78 36.41
N GLU A 140 14.69 -6.17 36.71
CA GLU A 140 15.64 -5.40 37.52
C GLU A 140 16.02 -4.06 36.87
N GLU A 141 16.23 -4.05 35.55
CA GLU A 141 16.49 -2.82 34.80
C GLU A 141 15.25 -1.91 34.78
N ILE A 142 14.05 -2.46 34.58
CA ILE A 142 12.79 -1.70 34.61
C ILE A 142 12.63 -1.01 35.97
N HIS A 143 12.82 -1.75 37.06
CA HIS A 143 12.73 -1.21 38.41
C HIS A 143 13.72 -0.07 38.65
N LYS A 144 14.96 -0.21 38.18
CA LYS A 144 16.00 0.83 38.29
C LYS A 144 15.63 2.11 37.56
N TYR A 145 15.02 2.03 36.37
CA TYR A 145 14.57 3.21 35.63
C TYR A 145 13.38 3.90 36.30
N VAL A 146 12.40 3.13 36.77
CA VAL A 146 11.21 3.68 37.45
C VAL A 146 11.57 4.30 38.81
N SER A 147 12.49 3.68 39.56
CA SER A 147 12.92 4.22 40.85
C SER A 147 13.76 5.49 40.71
N ALA A 148 14.61 5.59 39.68
CA ALA A 148 15.45 6.76 39.43
C ALA A 148 14.62 8.02 39.09
N GLN A 149 13.48 7.87 38.40
CA GLN A 149 12.57 8.99 38.13
C GLN A 149 11.86 9.51 39.39
N ARG A 150 11.48 8.62 40.32
CA ARG A 150 10.79 9.01 41.57
C ARG A 150 11.70 9.70 42.60
N SER A 151 13.01 9.50 42.51
CA SER A 151 13.99 10.18 43.37
C SER A 151 14.42 11.56 42.85
N SER A 152 13.85 12.02 41.74
CA SER A 152 14.16 13.32 41.11
C SER A 152 13.03 14.35 41.28
N GLU A 153 11.96 13.98 42.00
CA GLU A 153 10.88 14.86 42.48
C GLU A 153 11.05 15.12 43.98
#